data_AF-A0A1Q5XTJ4-F1
#
_entry.id   AF-A0A1Q5XTJ4-F1
#
_cell.length_a   1.000
_cell.length_b   1.000
_cell.length_c   1.000
_cell.angle_alpha   90.00
_cell.angle_beta   90.00
_cell.angle_gamma   90.00
#
_symmetry.space_group_name_H-M   'P 1'
#
loop_
_entity.id
_entity.type
_entity.pdbx_description
1 polymer ?
#
loop_
_entity_poly.entity_id
_entity_poly.type
_entity_poly.pdbx_seq_one_letter_code
_entity_poly.pdbx_strand_id
1 'polypeptide(L)'
;MRTSQGNIEIIAKDLSEIKLRHNDEKLWIQDLCCNLDKERFTLRLTGKIADEEPIIEFRNGQWYAGRYVGEISYKGRTLRIIPRYESSFHRWISKIWGVRMIQSNGSYRGSNMWLWELIARIWGEQLMSGSKHGLPYTRIEETLKLPSLRGRMKVMETALEVGKGTNRLVSLSRTKVIHPAISNVLSKAYRKIKKELGHGEDRTWLSDKGREIIGLLLQTSSSSLSNFTAANKLPQIKYTPILESYRSVVELSLRILQQKSIGATSTGTQEITGTLLDMAEIWELYVYHLLKTTVAGVEVVHTGRERDASGHLFQNMDGHKLAALKPDILLRNPLSKQVLVVVDAKYKHTFASLSKPTGLERNDLYQIHAYMDAFSSPGHTVPGVLVYPDESEAKIRQYQMGNPWGSFHQRSSLSFFGINGEFNDMETIAGLTPSEEQFCEGICKLTGLHQSVLSEMQ
;
A
#
# COMPACT_ATOMS: atom_id res chain seq x y z
N MET A 1 -14.40 44.49 3.23
CA MET A 1 -13.40 43.85 4.13
C MET A 1 -13.76 42.38 4.26
N ARG A 2 -13.07 41.50 3.52
CA ARG A 2 -13.15 40.05 3.70
C ARG A 2 -12.32 39.72 4.94
N THR A 3 -12.97 39.44 6.06
CA THR A 3 -12.31 38.89 7.24
C THR A 3 -11.76 37.51 6.87
N SER A 4 -10.45 37.36 7.00
CA SER A 4 -9.74 36.09 6.99
C SER A 4 -10.24 35.24 8.16
N GLN A 5 -11.34 34.50 7.97
CA GLN A 5 -11.65 33.37 8.85
C GLN A 5 -10.55 32.34 8.66
N GLY A 6 -9.61 32.29 9.61
CA GLY A 6 -8.60 31.25 9.65
C GLY A 6 -9.29 29.89 9.64
N ASN A 7 -8.85 28.97 8.78
CA ASN A 7 -9.28 27.58 8.82
C ASN A 7 -9.06 27.05 10.24
N ILE A 8 -10.13 26.63 10.91
CA ILE A 8 -10.03 26.01 12.23
C ILE A 8 -9.49 24.59 12.00
N GLU A 9 -8.32 24.31 12.56
CA GLU A 9 -7.62 23.04 12.43
C GLU A 9 -7.76 22.24 13.74
N ILE A 10 -8.30 21.02 13.64
CA ILE A 10 -8.38 20.04 14.74
C ILE A 10 -7.30 19.00 14.48
N ILE A 11 -6.38 18.81 15.41
CA ILE A 11 -5.28 17.85 15.29
C ILE A 11 -5.51 16.70 16.26
N ALA A 12 -5.44 15.47 15.74
CA ALA A 12 -5.47 14.24 16.52
C ALA A 12 -4.31 13.33 16.10
N LYS A 13 -3.90 12.42 16.99
CA LYS A 13 -3.04 11.30 16.61
C LYS A 13 -3.91 10.11 16.20
N ASP A 14 -3.43 9.24 15.31
CA ASP A 14 -4.15 8.00 14.99
C ASP A 14 -4.38 7.16 16.26
N LEU A 15 -5.47 6.37 16.29
CA LEU A 15 -5.89 5.53 17.42
C LEU A 15 -5.97 6.26 18.78
N SER A 16 -6.12 7.59 18.79
CA SER A 16 -6.11 8.43 19.98
C SER A 16 -7.37 9.28 20.11
N GLU A 17 -7.63 9.78 21.31
CA GLU A 17 -8.76 10.69 21.56
C GLU A 17 -8.61 12.00 20.76
N ILE A 18 -9.67 12.42 20.09
CA ILE A 18 -9.80 13.73 19.45
C ILE A 18 -10.23 14.73 20.52
N LYS A 19 -9.30 15.59 20.93
CA LYS A 19 -9.55 16.61 21.96
C LYS A 19 -10.38 17.77 21.41
N LEU A 20 -11.69 17.72 21.65
CA LEU A 20 -12.64 18.76 21.26
C LEU A 20 -12.88 19.73 22.42
N ARG A 21 -12.65 21.02 22.18
CA ARG A 21 -12.75 22.10 23.19
C ARG A 21 -14.14 22.72 23.21
N HIS A 22 -14.81 22.78 22.07
CA HIS A 22 -16.07 23.52 21.92
C HIS A 22 -17.22 22.62 21.42
N ASN A 23 -18.47 22.97 21.76
CA ASN A 23 -19.65 22.19 21.38
C ASN A 23 -19.91 22.21 19.86
N ASP A 24 -19.52 23.28 19.18
CA ASP A 24 -19.58 23.39 17.72
C ASP A 24 -18.57 22.46 17.02
N GLU A 25 -17.43 22.13 17.64
CA GLU A 25 -16.49 21.11 17.15
C GLU A 25 -17.09 19.70 17.27
N LYS A 26 -17.81 19.42 18.37
CA LYS A 26 -18.52 18.15 18.57
C LYS A 26 -19.60 17.92 17.52
N LEU A 27 -20.44 18.93 17.28
CA LEU A 27 -21.47 18.87 16.24
C LEU A 27 -20.86 18.73 14.84
N TRP A 28 -19.73 19.39 14.59
CA TRP A 28 -19.03 19.28 13.30
C TRP A 28 -18.42 17.90 13.08
N ILE A 29 -17.78 17.28 14.08
CA ILE A 29 -17.26 15.91 13.96
C ILE A 29 -18.38 14.91 13.77
N GLN A 30 -19.49 15.07 14.48
CA GLN A 30 -20.65 14.20 14.32
C GLN A 30 -21.20 14.26 12.88
N ASP A 31 -21.35 15.47 12.34
CA ASP A 31 -21.80 15.68 10.97
C ASP A 31 -20.77 15.19 9.93
N LEU A 32 -19.48 15.38 10.20
CA LEU A 32 -18.40 14.82 9.38
C LEU A 32 -18.50 13.29 9.33
N CYS A 33 -18.64 12.63 10.48
CA CYS A 33 -18.73 11.17 10.60
C CYS A 33 -19.90 10.60 9.79
N CYS A 34 -21.06 11.26 9.79
CA CYS A 34 -22.24 10.82 9.03
C CYS A 34 -22.07 10.91 7.51
N ASN A 35 -21.21 11.82 7.03
CA ASN A 35 -21.02 12.09 5.59
C ASN A 35 -19.72 11.50 5.04
N LEU A 36 -18.90 10.89 5.90
CA LEU A 36 -17.58 10.39 5.53
C LEU A 36 -17.66 9.04 4.80
N ASP A 37 -17.30 9.03 3.52
CA ASP A 37 -17.11 7.79 2.75
C ASP A 37 -15.65 7.33 2.82
N LYS A 38 -15.40 6.31 3.64
CA LYS A 38 -14.06 5.74 3.87
C LYS A 38 -13.33 5.37 2.58
N GLU A 39 -14.00 4.74 1.64
CA GLU A 39 -13.34 4.24 0.43
C GLU A 39 -12.89 5.37 -0.49
N ARG A 40 -13.57 6.52 -0.43
CA ARG A 40 -13.22 7.70 -1.24
C ARG A 40 -12.00 8.44 -0.74
N PHE A 41 -11.79 8.49 0.58
CA PHE A 41 -10.72 9.28 1.19
C PHE A 41 -9.47 8.46 1.52
N THR A 42 -9.59 7.14 1.62
CA THR A 42 -8.44 6.27 1.95
C THR A 42 -7.68 5.89 0.69
N LEU A 43 -6.44 6.38 0.58
CA LEU A 43 -5.48 5.91 -0.41
C LEU A 43 -4.82 4.62 0.09
N ARG A 44 -5.19 3.50 -0.51
CA ARG A 44 -4.55 2.20 -0.25
C ARG A 44 -3.28 2.05 -1.08
N LEU A 45 -2.29 1.37 -0.53
CA LEU A 45 -0.99 1.10 -1.15
C LEU A 45 -0.87 -0.33 -1.70
N THR A 46 -1.75 -1.25 -1.30
CA THR A 46 -1.79 -2.68 -1.67
C THR A 46 -3.18 -3.12 -2.14
N GLY A 47 -3.28 -4.28 -2.79
CA GLY A 47 -4.53 -4.84 -3.34
C GLY A 47 -5.55 -5.34 -2.30
N LYS A 48 -5.30 -5.19 -0.99
CA LYS A 48 -6.12 -5.76 0.07
C LYS A 48 -7.50 -5.08 0.14
N ILE A 49 -8.53 -5.89 0.41
CA ILE A 49 -9.88 -5.39 0.69
C ILE A 49 -9.81 -4.63 2.02
N ALA A 50 -10.54 -3.52 2.14
CA ALA A 50 -10.53 -2.76 3.39
C ALA A 50 -11.15 -3.58 4.51
N ASP A 51 -10.49 -3.56 5.67
CA ASP A 51 -11.14 -3.87 6.93
C ASP A 51 -12.29 -2.89 7.17
N GLU A 52 -13.24 -3.20 8.04
CA GLU A 52 -14.37 -2.32 8.36
C GLU A 52 -14.03 -1.21 9.38
N GLU A 53 -12.76 -1.03 9.77
CA GLU A 53 -12.40 -0.09 10.83
C GLU A 53 -12.75 1.38 10.48
N PRO A 54 -13.45 2.11 11.37
CA PRO A 54 -13.88 3.48 11.10
C PRO A 54 -12.73 4.47 11.12
N ILE A 55 -12.87 5.58 10.38
CA ILE A 55 -11.89 6.70 10.41
C ILE A 55 -12.04 7.52 11.69
N ILE A 56 -13.28 7.66 12.17
CA ILE A 56 -13.63 8.34 13.42
C ILE A 56 -14.64 7.46 14.14
N GLU A 57 -14.45 7.22 15.43
CA GLU A 57 -15.35 6.43 16.26
C GLU A 57 -15.78 7.23 17.50
N PHE A 58 -17.04 7.06 17.92
CA PHE A 58 -17.50 7.56 19.21
C PHE A 58 -17.58 6.42 20.22
N ARG A 59 -16.77 6.48 21.28
CA ARG A 59 -16.70 5.45 22.31
C ARG A 59 -16.58 6.08 23.70
N ASN A 60 -17.32 5.55 24.68
CA ASN A 60 -17.25 5.97 26.08
C ASN A 60 -17.46 7.50 26.29
N GLY A 61 -18.31 8.14 25.48
CA GLY A 61 -18.59 9.57 25.59
C GLY A 61 -17.56 10.49 24.94
N GLN A 62 -16.54 9.93 24.29
CA GLN A 62 -15.45 10.67 23.63
C GLN A 62 -15.30 10.25 22.16
N TRP A 63 -14.74 11.14 21.36
CA TRP A 63 -14.41 10.89 19.95
C TRP A 63 -12.97 10.41 19.82
N TYR A 64 -12.75 9.38 19.02
CA TYR A 64 -11.45 8.79 18.75
C TYR A 64 -11.16 8.79 17.26
N ALA A 65 -9.92 9.06 16.89
CA ALA A 65 -9.43 8.83 15.53
C ALA A 65 -9.11 7.35 15.35
N GLY A 66 -9.42 6.81 14.17
CA GLY A 66 -9.01 5.47 13.77
C GLY A 66 -7.53 5.40 13.41
N ARG A 67 -7.13 4.31 12.74
CA ARG A 67 -5.74 4.06 12.30
C ARG A 67 -5.31 4.83 11.04
N TYR A 68 -6.07 5.82 10.60
CA TYR A 68 -5.81 6.52 9.34
C TYR A 68 -5.09 7.84 9.60
N VAL A 69 -4.09 8.17 8.79
CA VAL A 69 -3.33 9.43 8.89
C VAL A 69 -3.53 10.27 7.65
N GLY A 70 -3.61 11.58 7.81
CA GLY A 70 -3.83 12.54 6.72
C GLY A 70 -4.76 13.67 7.14
N GLU A 71 -5.38 14.32 6.16
CA GLU A 71 -6.22 15.50 6.39
C GLU A 71 -7.58 15.36 5.73
N ILE A 72 -8.61 15.79 6.43
CA ILE A 72 -9.98 15.88 5.93
C ILE A 72 -10.50 17.30 6.17
N SER A 73 -10.86 17.99 5.10
CA SER A 73 -11.47 19.32 5.12
C SER A 73 -12.96 19.23 4.83
N TYR A 74 -13.77 19.80 5.72
CA TYR A 74 -15.22 19.83 5.62
C TYR A 74 -15.79 21.12 6.23
N LYS A 75 -16.67 21.82 5.51
CA LYS A 75 -17.31 23.07 5.96
C LYS A 75 -16.34 24.12 6.52
N GLY A 76 -15.18 24.31 5.87
CA GLY A 76 -14.18 25.31 6.28
C GLY A 76 -13.39 24.97 7.53
N ARG A 77 -13.49 23.74 8.04
CA ARG A 77 -12.62 23.21 9.09
C ARG A 77 -11.84 22.00 8.58
N THR A 78 -10.69 21.73 9.18
CA THR A 78 -9.83 20.60 8.80
C THR A 78 -9.53 19.73 10.01
N LEU A 79 -9.78 18.43 9.89
CA LEU A 79 -9.29 17.41 10.81
C LEU A 79 -7.99 16.85 10.25
N ARG A 80 -6.89 17.03 10.98
CA ARG A 80 -5.59 16.42 10.68
C ARG A 80 -5.31 15.29 11.66
N ILE A 81 -5.09 14.09 11.12
CA ILE A 81 -4.68 12.92 11.88
C ILE A 81 -3.21 12.65 11.59
N ILE A 82 -2.36 12.78 12.60
CA ILE A 82 -0.90 12.56 12.50
C ILE A 82 -0.51 11.17 13.04
N PRO A 83 0.57 10.55 12.54
CA PRO A 83 1.03 9.28 13.06
C PRO A 83 1.49 9.41 14.53
N ARG A 84 1.14 8.44 15.38
CA ARG A 84 1.61 8.33 16.77
C ARG A 84 3.12 8.17 16.84
N TYR A 85 3.69 7.46 15.86
CA TYR A 85 5.12 7.15 15.77
C TYR A 85 5.80 7.93 14.66
N GLU A 86 5.93 9.26 14.80
CA GLU A 86 6.51 10.10 13.73
C GLU A 86 7.91 9.63 13.30
N SER A 87 8.79 9.31 14.25
CA SER A 87 10.15 8.82 13.99
C SER A 87 10.16 7.44 13.32
N SER A 88 9.39 6.49 13.86
CA SER A 88 9.29 5.13 13.31
C SER A 88 8.60 5.13 11.94
N PHE A 89 7.63 6.01 11.71
CA PHE A 89 6.92 6.14 10.45
C PHE A 89 7.89 6.44 9.30
N HIS A 90 8.77 7.43 9.47
CA HIS A 90 9.78 7.73 8.47
C HIS A 90 10.70 6.54 8.17
N ARG A 91 11.09 5.78 9.21
CA ARG A 91 11.86 4.54 9.06
C ARG A 91 11.08 3.48 8.28
N TRP A 92 9.80 3.29 8.59
CA TRP A 92 8.93 2.33 7.89
C TRP A 92 8.85 2.66 6.41
N ILE A 93 8.52 3.91 6.07
CA ILE A 93 8.50 4.39 4.70
C ILE A 93 9.84 4.17 4.01
N SER A 94 10.95 4.50 4.68
CA SER A 94 12.29 4.38 4.12
C SER A 94 12.66 2.93 3.83
N LYS A 95 12.32 2.00 4.71
CA LYS A 95 12.58 0.57 4.51
C LYS A 95 11.71 -0.04 3.40
N ILE A 96 10.43 0.36 3.30
CA ILE A 96 9.50 -0.19 2.31
C ILE A 96 9.86 0.27 0.89
N TRP A 97 10.16 1.55 0.71
CA TRP A 97 10.31 2.15 -0.62
C TRP A 97 11.71 2.71 -0.91
N GLY A 98 12.68 2.62 0.02
CA GLY A 98 14.01 3.21 -0.15
C GLY A 98 14.02 4.74 -0.07
N VAL A 99 12.91 5.35 0.37
CA VAL A 99 12.71 6.80 0.36
C VAL A 99 13.34 7.42 1.60
N ARG A 100 14.39 8.23 1.46
CA ARG A 100 14.92 9.04 2.57
C ARG A 100 14.13 10.33 2.69
N MET A 101 13.24 10.40 3.68
CA MET A 101 12.60 11.66 4.05
C MET A 101 13.63 12.52 4.78
N ILE A 102 13.93 13.71 4.27
CA ILE A 102 14.78 14.66 4.99
C ILE A 102 13.93 15.15 6.17
N GLN A 103 14.41 14.93 7.40
CA GLN A 103 13.82 15.56 8.58
C GLN A 103 13.99 17.07 8.44
N SER A 104 12.98 17.76 7.92
CA SER A 104 12.94 19.21 8.04
C SER A 104 12.58 19.53 9.48
N ASN A 105 13.57 19.93 10.28
CA ASN A 105 13.38 20.52 11.61
C ASN A 105 12.51 21.80 11.59
N GLY A 106 12.10 22.25 10.40
CA GLY A 106 11.14 23.32 10.17
C GLY A 106 9.79 22.78 9.73
N SER A 107 8.86 22.72 10.67
CA SER A 107 7.43 22.98 10.46
C SER A 107 6.75 22.26 9.27
N TYR A 108 6.25 21.05 9.50
CA TYR A 108 5.08 20.48 8.80
C TYR A 108 3.79 21.31 9.05
N ARG A 109 3.88 22.65 9.14
CA ARG A 109 2.80 23.57 9.52
C ARG A 109 1.97 24.08 8.34
N GLY A 110 2.21 23.57 7.13
CA GLY A 110 1.51 24.01 5.94
C GLY A 110 1.03 22.85 5.09
N SER A 111 -0.24 22.45 5.28
CA SER A 111 -1.05 21.66 4.33
C SER A 111 -0.56 20.25 3.97
N ASN A 112 -1.46 19.47 3.37
CA ASN A 112 -1.30 18.15 2.69
C ASN A 112 -0.01 17.88 1.88
N MET A 113 0.92 18.82 1.78
CA MET A 113 2.18 18.70 1.04
C MET A 113 3.00 17.50 1.49
N TRP A 114 3.12 17.24 2.80
CA TRP A 114 3.93 16.12 3.32
C TRP A 114 3.39 14.74 2.86
N LEU A 115 2.07 14.60 2.84
CA LEU A 115 1.41 13.36 2.46
C LEU A 115 1.53 13.15 0.94
N TRP A 116 1.32 14.21 0.15
CA TRP A 116 1.51 14.12 -1.29
C TRP A 116 2.98 13.95 -1.68
N GLU A 117 3.94 14.48 -0.92
CA GLU A 117 5.38 14.22 -1.11
C GLU A 117 5.69 12.74 -0.91
N LEU A 118 5.11 12.14 0.13
CA LEU A 118 5.22 10.71 0.38
C LEU A 118 4.61 9.90 -0.77
N ILE A 119 3.37 10.20 -1.16
CA ILE A 119 2.68 9.53 -2.28
C ILE A 119 3.49 9.65 -3.57
N ALA A 120 4.04 10.84 -3.84
CA ALA A 120 4.85 11.11 -5.01
C ALA A 120 6.13 10.28 -5.06
N ARG A 121 6.83 10.18 -3.93
CA ARG A 121 8.04 9.37 -3.78
C ARG A 121 7.73 7.87 -3.93
N ILE A 122 6.67 7.38 -3.29
CA ILE A 122 6.20 6.00 -3.45
C ILE A 122 5.87 5.71 -4.91
N TRP A 123 5.13 6.61 -5.57
CA TRP A 123 4.76 6.47 -6.96
C TRP A 123 5.99 6.48 -7.89
N GLY A 124 6.95 7.37 -7.63
CA GLY A 124 8.20 7.46 -8.37
C GLY A 124 9.03 6.17 -8.28
N GLU A 125 9.16 5.59 -7.09
CA GLU A 125 9.88 4.33 -6.89
C GLU A 125 9.17 3.15 -7.56
N GLN A 126 7.84 3.09 -7.50
CA GLN A 126 7.09 2.07 -8.23
C GLN A 126 7.21 2.23 -9.75
N LEU A 127 7.26 3.46 -10.26
CA LEU A 127 7.52 3.73 -11.68
C LEU A 127 8.91 3.23 -12.09
N MET A 128 9.93 3.47 -11.27
CA MET A 128 11.29 3.00 -11.51
C MET A 128 11.40 1.48 -11.47
N SER A 129 10.80 0.86 -10.45
CA SER A 129 10.73 -0.61 -10.35
C SER A 129 10.02 -1.23 -11.54
N GLY A 130 8.90 -0.65 -11.98
CA GLY A 130 8.15 -1.14 -13.15
C GLY A 130 8.93 -1.00 -14.45
N SER A 131 9.72 0.07 -14.57
CA SER A 131 10.51 0.40 -15.76
C SER A 131 11.90 -0.22 -15.80
N LYS A 132 12.25 -1.10 -14.84
CA LYS A 132 13.55 -1.78 -14.78
C LYS A 132 13.89 -2.53 -16.07
N HIS A 133 12.88 -3.06 -16.77
CA HIS A 133 13.02 -3.82 -18.02
C HIS A 133 12.63 -3.01 -19.27
N GLY A 134 12.51 -1.69 -19.15
CA GLY A 134 12.10 -0.78 -20.22
C GLY A 134 10.64 -0.39 -20.16
N LEU A 135 10.23 0.50 -21.09
CA LEU A 135 8.87 1.05 -21.17
C LEU A 135 7.80 -0.02 -21.42
N PRO A 136 6.52 0.23 -21.05
CA PRO A 136 5.44 -0.74 -21.17
C PRO A 136 5.01 -0.87 -22.63
N TYR A 137 5.79 -1.57 -23.45
CA TYR A 137 5.52 -1.71 -24.87
C TYR A 137 4.49 -2.81 -25.14
N THR A 138 3.60 -2.54 -26.09
CA THR A 138 2.71 -3.52 -26.69
C THR A 138 2.87 -3.50 -28.21
N ARG A 139 2.51 -4.60 -28.86
CA ARG A 139 2.49 -4.68 -30.32
C ARG A 139 1.06 -4.51 -30.77
N ILE A 140 0.80 -3.48 -31.57
CA ILE A 140 -0.51 -3.26 -32.19
C ILE A 140 -0.38 -3.61 -33.67
N GLU A 141 -1.38 -4.34 -34.17
CA GLU A 141 -1.52 -4.59 -35.60
C GLU A 141 -2.18 -3.37 -36.24
N GLU A 142 -1.49 -2.79 -37.20
CA GLU A 142 -1.97 -1.63 -37.94
C GLU A 142 -2.09 -2.00 -39.42
N THR A 143 -3.24 -1.67 -40.00
CA THR A 143 -3.45 -1.82 -41.45
C THR A 143 -3.01 -0.53 -42.12
N LEU A 144 -1.87 -0.60 -42.82
CA LEU A 144 -1.27 0.53 -43.53
C LEU A 144 -1.65 0.47 -45.01
N LYS A 145 -1.97 1.62 -45.59
CA LYS A 145 -2.16 1.81 -47.03
C LYS A 145 -1.01 2.65 -47.57
N LEU A 146 0.04 1.99 -48.07
CA LEU A 146 1.28 2.64 -48.47
C LEU A 146 1.66 2.25 -49.91
N PRO A 147 2.45 3.08 -50.61
CA PRO A 147 2.99 2.71 -51.93
C PRO A 147 3.94 1.51 -51.89
N SER A 148 4.49 1.19 -50.71
CA SER A 148 5.39 0.07 -50.47
C SER A 148 4.80 -0.90 -49.44
N LEU A 149 5.17 -2.17 -49.57
CA LEU A 149 4.73 -3.21 -48.66
C LEU A 149 5.49 -3.14 -47.33
N ARG A 150 4.76 -3.08 -46.20
CA ARG A 150 5.35 -3.18 -44.86
C ARG A 150 4.65 -4.26 -44.03
N GLY A 151 5.31 -5.40 -43.85
CA GLY A 151 4.74 -6.56 -43.16
C GLY A 151 3.96 -7.49 -44.10
N ARG A 152 2.85 -8.06 -43.63
CA ARG A 152 2.08 -9.05 -44.39
C ARG A 152 1.09 -8.35 -45.33
N MET A 153 1.15 -8.66 -46.62
CA MET A 153 0.18 -8.13 -47.59
C MET A 153 -1.22 -8.68 -47.32
N LYS A 154 -2.23 -7.81 -47.39
CA LYS A 154 -3.63 -8.20 -47.51
C LYS A 154 -4.03 -8.17 -48.97
N VAL A 155 -3.93 -9.32 -49.62
CA VAL A 155 -4.07 -9.48 -51.09
C VAL A 155 -5.40 -8.94 -51.59
N MET A 156 -6.51 -9.34 -50.96
CA MET A 156 -7.86 -8.90 -51.36
C MET A 156 -8.06 -7.39 -51.20
N GLU A 157 -7.67 -6.83 -50.05
CA GLU A 157 -7.79 -5.38 -49.80
C GLU A 157 -6.90 -4.57 -50.75
N THR A 158 -5.73 -5.10 -51.11
CA THR A 158 -4.81 -4.50 -52.09
C THR A 158 -5.39 -4.50 -53.50
N ALA A 159 -5.95 -5.62 -53.95
CA ALA A 159 -6.57 -5.71 -55.27
C ALA A 159 -7.73 -4.71 -55.43
N LEU A 160 -8.50 -4.48 -54.36
CA LEU A 160 -9.56 -3.47 -54.35
C LEU A 160 -9.03 -2.03 -54.44
N GLU A 161 -7.95 -1.70 -53.73
CA GLU A 161 -7.34 -0.35 -53.81
C GLU A 161 -6.67 -0.08 -55.17
N VAL A 162 -6.04 -1.10 -55.76
CA VAL A 162 -5.50 -1.04 -57.14
C VAL A 162 -6.62 -0.88 -58.16
N GLY A 163 -7.73 -1.62 -58.01
CA GLY A 163 -8.91 -1.50 -58.86
C GLY A 163 -9.57 -0.11 -58.81
N LYS A 164 -9.38 0.65 -57.74
CA LYS A 164 -9.80 2.06 -57.60
C LYS A 164 -8.83 3.06 -58.26
N GLY A 165 -7.78 2.58 -58.93
CA GLY A 165 -6.74 3.42 -59.53
C GLY A 165 -5.73 4.00 -58.52
N THR A 166 -5.77 3.55 -57.26
CA THR A 166 -4.78 3.99 -56.26
C THR A 166 -3.58 3.03 -56.29
N ASN A 167 -2.38 3.55 -56.49
CA ASN A 167 -1.16 2.74 -56.45
C ASN A 167 -0.69 2.46 -55.00
N ARG A 168 -1.62 1.97 -54.17
CA ARG A 168 -1.41 1.73 -52.74
C ARG A 168 -1.62 0.26 -52.42
N LEU A 169 -0.65 -0.32 -51.72
CA LEU A 169 -0.70 -1.66 -51.19
C LEU A 169 -1.26 -1.62 -49.77
N VAL A 170 -2.12 -2.59 -49.44
CA VAL A 170 -2.67 -2.72 -48.10
C VAL A 170 -1.89 -3.81 -47.36
N SER A 171 -1.20 -3.42 -46.30
CA SER A 171 -0.37 -4.32 -45.51
C SER A 171 -0.70 -4.28 -44.03
N LEU A 172 -0.69 -5.44 -43.39
CA LEU A 172 -0.76 -5.59 -41.95
C LEU A 172 0.66 -5.55 -41.37
N SER A 173 0.96 -4.46 -40.67
CA SER A 173 2.22 -4.24 -39.98
C SER A 173 2.04 -4.40 -38.48
N ARG A 174 3.07 -4.89 -37.79
CA ARG A 174 3.13 -4.97 -36.33
C ARG A 174 4.09 -3.93 -35.82
N THR A 175 3.54 -2.85 -35.24
CA THR A 175 4.34 -1.75 -34.70
C THR A 175 4.42 -1.86 -33.18
N LYS A 176 5.63 -1.67 -32.64
CA LYS A 176 5.86 -1.59 -31.19
C LYS A 176 5.50 -0.19 -30.72
N VAL A 177 4.48 -0.08 -29.88
CA VAL A 177 4.00 1.19 -29.31
C VAL A 177 3.96 1.11 -27.79
N ILE A 178 4.08 2.24 -27.11
CA ILE A 178 3.85 2.27 -25.66
C ILE A 178 2.37 1.97 -25.41
N HIS A 179 2.09 1.12 -24.43
CA HIS A 179 0.74 0.68 -24.11
C HIS A 179 -0.15 1.90 -23.78
N PRO A 180 -1.16 2.23 -24.61
CA PRO A 180 -1.88 3.50 -24.50
C PRO A 180 -2.60 3.68 -23.16
N ALA A 181 -3.24 2.62 -22.65
CA ALA A 181 -3.95 2.69 -21.36
C ALA A 181 -3.00 2.95 -20.18
N ILE A 182 -1.88 2.22 -20.09
CA ILE A 182 -0.85 2.41 -19.06
C ILE A 182 -0.27 3.82 -19.16
N SER A 183 0.14 4.24 -20.36
CA SER A 183 0.69 5.59 -20.60
C SER A 183 -0.27 6.69 -20.15
N ASN A 184 -1.57 6.55 -20.44
CA ASN A 184 -2.58 7.53 -20.05
C ASN A 184 -2.79 7.58 -18.53
N VAL A 185 -2.92 6.41 -17.89
CA VAL A 185 -3.10 6.32 -16.43
C VAL A 185 -1.92 6.94 -15.69
N LEU A 186 -0.69 6.57 -16.06
CA LEU A 186 0.53 7.10 -15.45
C LEU A 186 0.67 8.61 -15.67
N SER A 187 0.40 9.07 -16.90
CA SER A 187 0.47 10.51 -17.23
C SER A 187 -0.56 11.34 -16.47
N LYS A 188 -1.78 10.82 -16.29
CA LYS A 188 -2.82 11.50 -15.51
C LYS A 188 -2.48 11.53 -14.03
N ALA A 189 -2.00 10.41 -13.47
CA ALA A 189 -1.58 10.36 -12.07
C ALA A 189 -0.43 11.33 -11.80
N TYR A 190 0.58 11.37 -12.67
CA TYR A 190 1.67 12.35 -12.61
C TYR A 190 1.16 13.79 -12.58
N ARG A 191 0.26 14.17 -13.49
CA ARG A 191 -0.34 15.52 -13.50
C ARG A 191 -1.11 15.83 -12.22
N LYS A 192 -1.80 14.84 -11.65
CA LYS A 192 -2.53 15.01 -10.39
C LYS A 192 -1.58 15.21 -9.21
N ILE A 193 -0.56 14.36 -9.07
CA ILE A 193 0.47 14.49 -8.02
C ILE A 193 1.12 15.88 -8.11
N LYS A 194 1.49 16.32 -9.31
CA LYS A 194 2.06 17.65 -9.53
C LYS A 194 1.11 18.80 -9.18
N LYS A 195 -0.20 18.62 -9.40
CA LYS A 195 -1.21 19.61 -8.97
C LYS A 195 -1.27 19.71 -7.45
N GLU A 196 -1.30 18.58 -6.75
CA GLU A 196 -1.45 18.52 -5.29
C GLU A 196 -0.19 18.95 -4.53
N LEU A 197 1.00 18.69 -5.09
CA LEU A 197 2.29 19.19 -4.56
C LEU A 197 2.52 20.68 -4.79
N GLY A 198 1.67 21.34 -5.57
CA GLY A 198 1.92 22.69 -6.06
C GLY A 198 3.11 22.76 -7.03
N HIS A 199 3.62 23.96 -7.30
CA HIS A 199 4.74 24.19 -8.23
C HIS A 199 6.11 23.65 -7.73
N GLY A 200 6.13 22.63 -6.87
CA GLY A 200 7.36 21.95 -6.46
C GLY A 200 8.12 21.40 -7.67
N GLU A 201 9.45 21.47 -7.61
CA GLU A 201 10.29 20.92 -8.67
C GLU A 201 10.18 19.40 -8.73
N ASP A 202 10.01 18.83 -9.93
CA ASP A 202 9.92 17.38 -10.12
C ASP A 202 11.15 16.62 -9.56
N ARG A 203 12.29 17.32 -9.43
CA ARG A 203 13.56 16.78 -8.90
C ARG A 203 13.49 16.40 -7.42
N THR A 204 12.55 16.95 -6.65
CA THR A 204 12.48 16.69 -5.20
C THR A 204 11.90 15.30 -4.86
N TRP A 205 11.20 14.68 -5.82
CA TRP A 205 10.49 13.43 -5.63
C TRP A 205 10.62 12.42 -6.78
N LEU A 206 11.12 12.83 -7.95
CA LEU A 206 11.34 11.94 -9.11
C LEU A 206 12.80 11.96 -9.55
N SER A 207 13.39 10.77 -9.73
CA SER A 207 14.75 10.62 -10.26
C SER A 207 14.87 11.11 -11.71
N ASP A 208 16.08 11.40 -12.18
CA ASP A 208 16.36 11.83 -13.56
C ASP A 208 15.80 10.84 -14.59
N LYS A 209 16.06 9.54 -14.38
CA LYS A 209 15.50 8.48 -15.21
C LYS A 209 13.98 8.44 -15.17
N GLY A 210 13.37 8.66 -14.00
CA GLY A 210 11.92 8.76 -13.87
C GLY A 210 11.34 9.93 -14.66
N ARG A 211 12.04 11.06 -14.69
CA ARG A 211 11.68 12.25 -15.48
C ARG A 211 11.77 12.01 -17.00
N GLU A 212 12.76 11.26 -17.45
CA GLU A 212 12.86 10.83 -18.84
C GLU A 212 11.71 9.90 -19.23
N ILE A 213 11.44 8.88 -18.41
CA ILE A 213 10.34 7.93 -18.62
C ILE A 213 9.00 8.67 -18.72
N ILE A 214 8.69 9.54 -17.75
CA ILE A 214 7.42 10.26 -17.77
C ILE A 214 7.35 11.24 -18.93
N GLY A 215 8.48 11.85 -19.34
CA GLY A 215 8.56 12.67 -20.55
C GLY A 215 8.12 11.91 -21.80
N LEU A 216 8.63 10.69 -21.99
CA LEU A 216 8.24 9.82 -23.10
C LEU A 216 6.76 9.39 -23.04
N LEU A 217 6.26 9.07 -21.84
CA LEU A 217 4.85 8.73 -21.63
C LEU A 217 3.92 9.92 -21.94
N LEU A 218 4.33 11.13 -21.53
CA LEU A 218 3.58 12.37 -21.77
C LEU A 218 3.50 12.68 -23.27
N GLN A 219 4.62 12.57 -23.99
CA GLN A 219 4.65 12.77 -25.45
C GLN A 219 3.68 11.81 -26.17
N THR A 220 3.63 10.56 -25.73
CA THR A 220 2.78 9.52 -26.34
C THR A 220 1.30 9.65 -25.95
N SER A 221 1.01 10.25 -24.79
CA SER A 221 -0.36 10.38 -24.27
C SER A 221 -1.22 11.43 -24.97
N SER A 222 -0.67 12.17 -25.94
CA SER A 222 -1.21 13.46 -26.42
C SER A 222 -2.31 13.41 -27.48
N SER A 223 -2.88 12.25 -27.88
CA SER A 223 -3.67 12.26 -29.13
C SER A 223 -4.99 11.48 -29.24
N SER A 224 -5.47 10.59 -28.34
CA SER A 224 -6.75 9.92 -28.69
C SER A 224 -7.54 9.12 -27.64
N LEU A 225 -7.37 9.34 -26.33
CA LEU A 225 -8.24 8.64 -25.36
C LEU A 225 -8.78 9.64 -24.34
N SER A 226 -9.92 10.20 -24.74
CA SER A 226 -10.88 10.96 -23.95
C SER A 226 -10.87 10.62 -22.46
N ASN A 227 -10.86 11.68 -21.66
CA ASN A 227 -11.48 11.82 -20.33
C ASN A 227 -11.99 10.53 -19.66
N PHE A 228 -11.08 9.66 -19.19
CA PHE A 228 -11.35 8.93 -17.94
C PHE A 228 -11.54 9.96 -16.83
N THR A 229 -12.80 10.32 -16.57
CA THR A 229 -13.25 10.82 -15.27
C THR A 229 -13.44 9.60 -14.36
N ALA A 230 -13.34 9.77 -13.03
CA ALA A 230 -13.50 8.68 -12.07
C ALA A 230 -14.87 7.95 -12.17
N ALA A 231 -15.85 8.54 -12.88
CA ALA A 231 -17.15 7.95 -13.19
C ALA A 231 -17.14 6.99 -14.40
N ASN A 232 -16.13 7.04 -15.27
CA ASN A 232 -15.98 6.14 -16.41
C ASN A 232 -15.18 4.90 -16.00
N LYS A 233 -15.72 3.70 -16.31
CA LYS A 233 -15.13 2.38 -16.05
C LYS A 233 -13.60 2.42 -16.10
N LEU A 234 -12.95 2.03 -15.00
CA LEU A 234 -11.50 1.84 -14.97
C LEU A 234 -11.06 1.03 -16.22
N PRO A 235 -9.98 1.42 -16.91
CA PRO A 235 -9.51 0.66 -18.05
C PRO A 235 -9.18 -0.76 -17.58
N GLN A 236 -9.85 -1.77 -18.13
CA GLN A 236 -9.47 -3.16 -17.92
C GLN A 236 -8.14 -3.43 -18.65
N ILE A 237 -7.04 -3.27 -17.93
CA ILE A 237 -5.71 -3.58 -18.43
C ILE A 237 -5.45 -5.06 -18.19
N LYS A 238 -5.24 -5.81 -19.28
CA LYS A 238 -4.78 -7.20 -19.19
C LYS A 238 -3.26 -7.19 -19.01
N TYR A 239 -2.80 -7.57 -17.83
CA TYR A 239 -1.38 -7.70 -17.57
C TYR A 239 -0.85 -9.00 -18.19
N THR A 240 0.05 -8.84 -19.15
CA THR A 240 0.87 -9.94 -19.67
C THR A 240 2.16 -10.01 -18.84
N PRO A 241 2.95 -11.10 -18.90
CA PRO A 241 4.21 -11.19 -18.17
C PRO A 241 5.17 -10.00 -18.40
N ILE A 242 5.10 -9.36 -19.57
CA ILE A 242 5.90 -8.17 -19.93
C ILE A 242 5.40 -6.90 -19.24
N LEU A 243 4.10 -6.83 -18.91
CA LEU A 243 3.45 -5.66 -18.30
C LEU A 243 3.22 -5.82 -16.79
N GLU A 244 3.44 -7.01 -16.22
CA GLU A 244 3.19 -7.28 -14.79
C GLU A 244 4.01 -6.36 -13.88
N SER A 245 5.23 -5.99 -14.28
CA SER A 245 6.07 -5.06 -13.53
C SER A 245 5.42 -3.68 -13.32
N TYR A 246 4.54 -3.27 -14.23
CA TYR A 246 3.84 -1.98 -14.18
C TYR A 246 2.55 -2.02 -13.35
N ARG A 247 2.11 -3.19 -12.90
CA ARG A 247 0.83 -3.36 -12.24
C ARG A 247 0.70 -2.53 -10.97
N SER A 248 1.71 -2.56 -10.11
CA SER A 248 1.73 -1.81 -8.85
C SER A 248 1.56 -0.31 -9.08
N VAL A 249 2.39 0.28 -9.95
CA VAL A 249 2.34 1.72 -10.24
C VAL A 249 1.03 2.12 -10.92
N VAL A 250 0.45 1.26 -11.77
CA VAL A 250 -0.84 1.51 -12.40
C VAL A 250 -1.98 1.44 -11.40
N GLU A 251 -2.01 0.44 -10.51
CA GLU A 251 -3.00 0.32 -9.45
C GLU A 251 -2.96 1.52 -8.49
N LEU A 252 -1.76 1.93 -8.05
CA LEU A 252 -1.58 3.14 -7.25
C LEU A 252 -2.03 4.40 -8.02
N SER A 253 -1.67 4.52 -9.30
CA SER A 253 -2.10 5.64 -10.15
C SER A 253 -3.61 5.76 -10.24
N LEU A 254 -4.32 4.63 -10.40
CA LEU A 254 -5.78 4.60 -10.46
C LEU A 254 -6.41 5.07 -9.15
N ARG A 255 -5.85 4.65 -8.00
CA ARG A 255 -6.31 5.08 -6.67
C ARG A 255 -6.05 6.56 -6.43
N ILE A 256 -4.87 7.04 -6.82
CA ILE A 256 -4.54 8.47 -6.79
C ILE A 256 -5.57 9.24 -7.60
N LEU A 257 -5.93 8.78 -8.80
CA LEU A 257 -6.91 9.46 -9.65
C LEU A 257 -8.33 9.48 -9.06
N GLN A 258 -8.71 8.48 -8.27
CA GLN A 258 -10.02 8.41 -7.59
C GLN A 258 -10.18 9.39 -6.43
N GLN A 259 -9.09 9.87 -5.82
CA GLN A 259 -9.16 10.86 -4.73
C GLN A 259 -9.85 12.16 -5.18
N LYS A 260 -10.60 12.86 -4.31
CA LYS A 260 -11.08 14.22 -4.64
C LYS A 260 -9.99 15.25 -4.29
N SER A 261 -9.58 16.05 -5.28
CA SER A 261 -8.56 17.10 -5.08
C SER A 261 -9.08 18.22 -4.19
N ILE A 262 -8.19 18.80 -3.39
CA ILE A 262 -8.48 20.01 -2.61
C ILE A 262 -8.36 21.20 -3.58
N GLY A 263 -9.50 21.65 -4.10
CA GLY A 263 -9.58 22.82 -4.98
C GLY A 263 -10.01 22.50 -6.42
N ALA A 264 -11.33 22.53 -6.64
CA ALA A 264 -12.00 23.12 -7.80
C ALA A 264 -13.53 22.92 -7.69
N THR A 265 -14.15 23.92 -7.05
CA THR A 265 -15.52 24.48 -7.11
C THR A 265 -16.69 23.82 -7.87
N SER A 266 -17.87 24.08 -7.27
CA SER A 266 -19.22 24.32 -7.83
C SER A 266 -20.15 23.13 -8.06
N THR A 267 -20.89 22.75 -7.01
CA THR A 267 -22.37 22.72 -6.96
C THR A 267 -22.86 22.31 -5.57
N GLY A 268 -23.28 23.29 -4.76
CA GLY A 268 -24.35 23.20 -3.73
C GLY A 268 -24.34 22.13 -2.63
N THR A 269 -23.46 21.14 -2.65
CA THR A 269 -23.38 20.06 -1.65
C THR A 269 -22.10 20.25 -0.84
N GLN A 270 -22.20 20.01 0.46
CA GLN A 270 -21.12 20.24 1.42
C GLN A 270 -19.98 19.26 1.14
N GLU A 271 -19.07 19.61 0.23
CA GLU A 271 -18.05 18.68 -0.25
C GLU A 271 -16.96 18.46 0.81
N ILE A 272 -16.87 17.22 1.29
CA ILE A 272 -15.71 16.72 2.02
C ILE A 272 -14.57 16.49 1.02
N THR A 273 -13.41 17.03 1.34
CA THR A 273 -12.17 16.83 0.57
C THR A 273 -11.07 16.36 1.51
N GLY A 274 -10.13 15.56 1.03
CA GLY A 274 -9.11 15.01 1.91
C GLY A 274 -8.43 13.79 1.34
N THR A 275 -7.34 13.38 1.97
CA THR A 275 -6.60 12.16 1.64
C THR A 275 -6.09 11.56 2.94
N LEU A 276 -6.29 10.25 3.09
CA LEU A 276 -5.89 9.45 4.24
C LEU A 276 -5.06 8.25 3.79
N LEU A 277 -4.09 7.85 4.59
CA LEU A 277 -3.37 6.59 4.47
C LEU A 277 -3.76 5.65 5.60
N ASP A 278 -3.86 4.36 5.29
CA ASP A 278 -4.05 3.32 6.29
C ASP A 278 -2.71 2.94 6.93
N MET A 279 -2.54 3.23 8.22
CA MET A 279 -1.31 2.90 8.94
C MET A 279 -1.11 1.40 9.17
N ALA A 280 -2.19 0.61 9.25
CA ALA A 280 -2.04 -0.84 9.36
C ALA A 280 -1.42 -1.43 8.10
N GLU A 281 -1.79 -0.92 6.93
CA GLU A 281 -1.21 -1.34 5.66
C GLU A 281 0.27 -0.98 5.55
N ILE A 282 0.65 0.22 6.02
CA ILE A 282 2.06 0.64 6.07
C ILE A 282 2.84 -0.25 7.04
N TRP A 283 2.27 -0.56 8.21
CA TRP A 283 2.88 -1.47 9.17
C TRP A 283 3.09 -2.89 8.61
N GLU A 284 2.06 -3.46 7.97
CA GLU A 284 2.13 -4.76 7.31
C GLU A 284 3.23 -4.79 6.25
N LEU A 285 3.27 -3.78 5.37
CA LEU A 285 4.30 -3.65 4.34
C LEU A 285 5.70 -3.52 4.95
N TYR A 286 5.81 -2.83 6.09
CA TYR A 286 7.07 -2.65 6.78
C TYR A 286 7.61 -3.98 7.30
N VAL A 287 6.79 -4.74 8.03
CA VAL A 287 7.14 -6.08 8.54
C VAL A 287 7.52 -7.01 7.37
N TYR A 288 6.78 -6.96 6.26
CA TYR A 288 7.09 -7.74 5.06
C TYR A 288 8.48 -7.41 4.50
N HIS A 289 8.81 -6.13 4.32
CA HIS A 289 10.12 -5.73 3.78
C HIS A 289 11.25 -6.01 4.76
N LEU A 290 10.99 -5.86 6.06
CA LEU A 290 11.95 -6.25 7.10
C LEU A 290 12.32 -7.73 6.93
N LEU A 291 11.33 -8.63 6.98
CA LEU A 291 11.56 -10.07 6.83
C LEU A 291 12.19 -10.45 5.50
N LYS A 292 11.72 -9.85 4.40
CA LYS A 292 12.25 -10.13 3.05
C LYS A 292 13.71 -9.74 2.89
N THR A 293 14.15 -8.69 3.57
CA THR A 293 15.53 -8.19 3.44
C THR A 293 16.50 -8.84 4.41
N THR A 294 16.01 -9.34 5.55
CA THR A 294 16.87 -9.88 6.63
C THR A 294 16.87 -11.40 6.73
N VAL A 295 15.75 -12.07 6.43
CA VAL A 295 15.60 -13.52 6.58
C VAL A 295 15.93 -14.19 5.24
N ALA A 296 17.16 -14.70 5.12
CA ALA A 296 17.59 -15.48 3.97
C ALA A 296 17.06 -16.92 4.02
N GLY A 297 17.11 -17.65 2.89
CA GLY A 297 16.74 -19.07 2.84
C GLY A 297 15.24 -19.37 2.84
N VAL A 298 14.39 -18.35 2.89
CA VAL A 298 12.93 -18.47 2.80
C VAL A 298 12.35 -17.60 1.70
N GLU A 299 11.20 -18.00 1.17
CA GLU A 299 10.36 -17.18 0.32
C GLU A 299 9.36 -16.43 1.20
N VAL A 300 9.52 -15.11 1.31
CA VAL A 300 8.59 -14.24 2.03
C VAL A 300 7.49 -13.77 1.08
N VAL A 301 6.25 -14.17 1.36
CA VAL A 301 5.06 -13.87 0.56
C VAL A 301 4.15 -12.91 1.31
N HIS A 302 3.79 -11.80 0.66
CA HIS A 302 2.75 -10.87 1.14
C HIS A 302 1.42 -11.22 0.48
N THR A 303 0.44 -11.72 1.24
CA THR A 303 -0.78 -12.29 0.65
C THR A 303 -1.68 -11.26 -0.01
N GLY A 304 -1.61 -9.99 0.40
CA GLY A 304 -2.31 -8.89 -0.27
C GLY A 304 -1.87 -8.63 -1.73
N ARG A 305 -0.77 -9.25 -2.19
CA ARG A 305 -0.24 -9.13 -3.57
C ARG A 305 -0.41 -10.40 -4.41
N GLU A 306 -0.62 -11.56 -3.78
CA GLU A 306 -0.77 -12.85 -4.48
C GLU A 306 -2.19 -13.38 -4.39
N ARG A 307 -2.75 -13.87 -5.51
CA ARG A 307 -4.09 -14.47 -5.53
C ARG A 307 -4.13 -15.86 -4.89
N ASP A 308 -3.01 -16.58 -4.91
CA ASP A 308 -2.95 -18.01 -4.57
C ASP A 308 -2.55 -18.28 -3.11
N ALA A 309 -2.33 -17.24 -2.31
CA ALA A 309 -1.86 -17.36 -0.93
C ALA A 309 -2.98 -17.56 0.11
N SER A 310 -4.08 -18.23 -0.26
CA SER A 310 -5.22 -18.47 0.64
C SER A 310 -5.27 -19.90 1.18
N GLY A 311 -5.21 -20.02 2.51
CA GLY A 311 -5.64 -21.23 3.23
C GLY A 311 -7.16 -21.31 3.29
N HIS A 312 -7.73 -22.42 3.76
CA HIS A 312 -9.18 -22.56 3.97
C HIS A 312 -9.41 -23.30 5.29
N LEU A 313 -10.42 -22.89 6.06
CA LEU A 313 -10.72 -23.53 7.35
C LEU A 313 -11.46 -24.84 7.22
N PHE A 314 -12.41 -24.91 6.29
CA PHE A 314 -13.28 -26.06 6.17
C PHE A 314 -13.22 -26.61 4.76
N GLN A 315 -13.28 -27.93 4.67
CA GLN A 315 -13.47 -28.65 3.43
C GLN A 315 -14.61 -29.66 3.63
N ASN A 316 -15.59 -29.67 2.75
CA ASN A 316 -16.65 -30.67 2.78
C ASN A 316 -16.16 -31.99 2.13
N MET A 317 -16.99 -33.04 2.20
CA MET A 317 -16.68 -34.34 1.62
C MET A 317 -16.49 -34.32 0.10
N ASP A 318 -17.13 -33.37 -0.60
CA ASP A 318 -17.00 -33.17 -2.05
C ASP A 318 -15.75 -32.36 -2.43
N GLY A 319 -14.95 -31.94 -1.44
CA GLY A 319 -13.76 -31.15 -1.63
C GLY A 319 -13.98 -29.64 -1.76
N HIS A 320 -15.21 -29.15 -1.64
CA HIS A 320 -15.52 -27.72 -1.57
C HIS A 320 -14.93 -27.10 -0.32
N LYS A 321 -14.20 -26.00 -0.50
CA LYS A 321 -13.52 -25.29 0.57
C LYS A 321 -14.33 -24.06 0.99
N LEU A 322 -14.41 -23.82 2.29
CA LEU A 322 -15.15 -22.72 2.90
C LEU A 322 -14.25 -21.94 3.87
N ALA A 323 -14.55 -20.64 3.99
CA ALA A 323 -13.79 -19.68 4.78
C ALA A 323 -12.31 -19.62 4.38
N ALA A 324 -12.05 -19.01 3.23
CA ALA A 324 -10.70 -18.70 2.78
C ALA A 324 -10.02 -17.74 3.76
N LEU A 325 -8.82 -18.11 4.19
CA LEU A 325 -8.01 -17.37 5.14
C LEU A 325 -6.78 -16.78 4.44
N LYS A 326 -6.53 -15.51 4.71
CA LYS A 326 -5.41 -14.75 4.15
C LYS A 326 -4.65 -14.07 5.27
N PRO A 327 -3.63 -14.71 5.85
CA PRO A 327 -2.74 -14.05 6.80
C PRO A 327 -1.96 -12.96 6.09
N ASP A 328 -1.42 -12.00 6.82
CA ASP A 328 -0.69 -10.88 6.19
C ASP A 328 0.56 -11.36 5.44
N ILE A 329 1.38 -12.17 6.10
CA ILE A 329 2.67 -12.63 5.59
C ILE A 329 2.83 -14.14 5.82
N LEU A 330 3.34 -14.83 4.79
CA LEU A 330 3.72 -16.24 4.85
C LEU A 330 5.21 -16.38 4.57
N LEU A 331 5.91 -17.15 5.39
CA LEU A 331 7.25 -17.62 5.07
C LEU A 331 7.14 -19.04 4.53
N ARG A 332 7.70 -19.29 3.34
CA ARG A 332 7.65 -20.59 2.67
C ARG A 332 9.05 -21.11 2.41
N ASN A 333 9.18 -22.43 2.38
CA ASN A 333 10.34 -23.05 1.77
C ASN A 333 10.36 -22.70 0.26
N PRO A 334 11.44 -22.12 -0.28
CA PRO A 334 11.49 -21.68 -1.67
C PRO A 334 11.27 -22.81 -2.69
N LEU A 335 11.69 -24.04 -2.35
CA LEU A 335 11.65 -25.22 -3.20
C LEU A 335 10.33 -25.97 -3.05
N SER A 336 9.95 -26.36 -1.83
CA SER A 336 8.76 -27.18 -1.60
C SER A 336 7.46 -26.36 -1.55
N LYS A 337 7.56 -25.03 -1.46
CA LYS A 337 6.45 -24.09 -1.24
C LYS A 337 5.65 -24.34 0.05
N GLN A 338 6.12 -25.24 0.92
CA GLN A 338 5.53 -25.50 2.22
C GLN A 338 5.64 -24.26 3.11
N VAL A 339 4.55 -23.89 3.78
CA VAL A 339 4.54 -22.78 4.73
C VAL A 339 5.31 -23.19 5.99
N LEU A 340 6.28 -22.37 6.37
CA LEU A 340 7.13 -22.56 7.54
C LEU A 340 6.64 -21.75 8.74
N VAL A 341 6.18 -20.51 8.51
CA VAL A 341 5.69 -19.61 9.56
C VAL A 341 4.57 -18.74 8.99
N VAL A 342 3.54 -18.51 9.79
CA VAL A 342 2.53 -17.47 9.53
C VAL A 342 2.84 -16.25 10.38
N VAL A 343 2.90 -15.07 9.77
CA VAL A 343 3.08 -13.80 10.47
C VAL A 343 1.88 -12.89 10.19
N ASP A 344 1.34 -12.32 11.26
CA ASP A 344 0.18 -11.44 11.23
C ASP A 344 0.52 -10.14 11.97
N ALA A 345 0.42 -9.02 11.25
CA ALA A 345 0.92 -7.71 11.65
C ALA A 345 -0.24 -6.84 12.12
N LYS A 346 -0.22 -6.46 13.40
CA LYS A 346 -1.33 -5.76 14.05
C LYS A 346 -0.94 -4.34 14.45
N TYR A 347 -1.51 -3.35 13.78
CA TYR A 347 -1.36 -1.94 14.13
C TYR A 347 -2.43 -1.52 15.14
N LYS A 348 -2.24 -1.90 16.41
CA LYS A 348 -3.19 -1.66 17.51
C LYS A 348 -2.47 -1.38 18.81
N HIS A 349 -3.10 -0.63 19.72
CA HIS A 349 -2.62 -0.49 21.09
C HIS A 349 -2.62 -1.84 21.81
N THR A 350 -1.57 -2.14 22.58
CA THR A 350 -1.50 -3.32 23.45
C THR A 350 -1.55 -2.98 24.94
N PHE A 351 -2.19 -1.85 25.27
CA PHE A 351 -2.42 -1.43 26.65
C PHE A 351 -3.51 -2.27 27.32
N ALA A 352 -3.35 -2.49 28.61
CA ALA A 352 -4.40 -3.09 29.42
C ALA A 352 -5.56 -2.12 29.60
N SER A 353 -6.78 -2.62 29.42
CA SER A 353 -8.01 -1.90 29.73
C SER A 353 -9.01 -2.85 30.41
N LEU A 354 -10.12 -2.30 30.91
CA LEU A 354 -11.19 -3.12 31.50
C LEU A 354 -11.74 -4.18 30.52
N SER A 355 -11.86 -3.82 29.23
CA SER A 355 -12.33 -4.74 28.19
C SER A 355 -11.22 -5.65 27.64
N LYS A 356 -9.95 -5.29 27.85
CA LYS A 356 -8.76 -5.98 27.34
C LYS A 356 -7.68 -6.05 28.44
N PRO A 357 -7.87 -6.84 29.52
CA PRO A 357 -6.96 -6.80 30.68
C PRO A 357 -5.52 -7.23 30.35
N THR A 358 -5.38 -8.13 29.37
CA THR A 358 -4.10 -8.64 28.87
C THR A 358 -3.41 -7.69 27.91
N GLY A 359 -4.10 -6.67 27.38
CA GLY A 359 -3.54 -5.87 26.29
C GLY A 359 -3.47 -6.61 24.95
N LEU A 360 -4.04 -7.82 24.82
CA LEU A 360 -4.17 -8.54 23.55
C LEU A 360 -5.65 -8.70 23.17
N GLU A 361 -5.99 -8.55 21.89
CA GLU A 361 -7.37 -8.76 21.43
C GLU A 361 -7.64 -10.25 21.20
N ARG A 362 -8.77 -10.72 21.72
CA ARG A 362 -9.20 -12.11 21.55
C ARG A 362 -9.36 -12.47 20.07
N ASN A 363 -9.84 -11.54 19.26
CA ASN A 363 -10.03 -11.76 17.82
C ASN A 363 -8.69 -11.98 17.10
N ASP A 364 -7.63 -11.24 17.46
CA ASP A 364 -6.29 -11.44 16.89
C ASP A 364 -5.76 -12.85 17.24
N LEU A 365 -5.97 -13.30 18.49
CA LEU A 365 -5.57 -14.65 18.94
C LEU A 365 -6.32 -15.76 18.21
N TYR A 366 -7.64 -15.61 18.02
CA TYR A 366 -8.42 -16.58 17.26
C TYR A 366 -8.04 -16.60 15.78
N GLN A 367 -7.79 -15.42 15.20
CA GLN A 367 -7.39 -15.30 13.81
C GLN A 367 -6.03 -15.96 13.53
N ILE A 368 -5.01 -15.70 14.37
CA ILE A 368 -3.71 -16.34 14.16
C ILE A 368 -3.77 -17.85 14.36
N HIS A 369 -4.57 -18.32 15.33
CA HIS A 369 -4.77 -19.75 15.55
C HIS A 369 -5.43 -20.43 14.34
N ALA A 370 -6.45 -19.78 13.76
CA ALA A 370 -7.12 -20.22 12.55
C ALA A 370 -6.13 -20.31 11.36
N TYR A 371 -5.21 -19.36 11.24
CA TYR A 371 -4.16 -19.44 10.23
C TYR A 371 -3.19 -20.60 10.48
N MET A 372 -2.70 -20.75 11.70
CA MET A 372 -1.79 -21.85 12.07
C MET A 372 -2.38 -23.21 11.72
N ASP A 373 -3.67 -23.41 12.00
CA ASP A 373 -4.40 -24.62 11.66
C ASP A 373 -4.54 -24.81 10.14
N ALA A 374 -5.03 -23.80 9.43
CA ALA A 374 -5.30 -23.88 8.00
C ALA A 374 -4.06 -24.08 7.11
N PHE A 375 -2.86 -23.74 7.60
CA PHE A 375 -1.60 -23.96 6.89
C PHE A 375 -0.79 -25.15 7.45
N SER A 376 -1.25 -25.79 8.52
CA SER A 376 -0.65 -27.02 9.03
C SER A 376 -1.07 -28.22 8.16
N SER A 377 -0.22 -29.25 8.16
CA SER A 377 -0.49 -30.52 7.47
C SER A 377 -0.07 -31.70 8.35
N PRO A 378 -0.56 -32.93 8.11
CA PRO A 378 -0.15 -34.08 8.90
C PRO A 378 1.38 -34.23 8.93
N GLY A 379 1.96 -34.18 10.14
CA GLY A 379 3.41 -34.24 10.34
C GLY A 379 4.17 -32.90 10.24
N HIS A 380 3.48 -31.80 9.90
CA HIS A 380 4.07 -30.46 9.82
C HIS A 380 3.15 -29.40 10.42
N THR A 381 3.52 -28.91 11.60
CA THR A 381 2.79 -27.82 12.28
C THR A 381 3.41 -26.48 11.97
N VAL A 382 2.58 -25.50 11.66
CA VAL A 382 3.03 -24.14 11.34
C VAL A 382 2.94 -23.25 12.58
N PRO A 383 4.06 -22.69 13.08
CA PRO A 383 4.03 -21.67 14.13
C PRO A 383 3.42 -20.36 13.62
N GLY A 384 2.76 -19.65 14.54
CA GLY A 384 2.19 -18.34 14.31
C GLY A 384 3.00 -17.24 14.99
N VAL A 385 2.97 -16.05 14.41
CA VAL A 385 3.62 -14.88 14.96
C VAL A 385 2.68 -13.69 14.88
N LEU A 386 2.46 -13.04 16.01
CA LEU A 386 1.78 -11.75 16.09
C LEU A 386 2.80 -10.64 16.33
N VAL A 387 2.81 -9.64 15.47
CA VAL A 387 3.76 -8.53 15.54
C VAL A 387 3.05 -7.18 15.62
N TYR A 388 3.39 -6.41 16.64
CA TYR A 388 2.80 -5.11 16.96
C TYR A 388 3.88 -4.02 16.95
N PRO A 389 3.52 -2.78 16.61
CA PRO A 389 4.36 -1.65 16.95
C PRO A 389 4.47 -1.56 18.47
N ASP A 390 5.67 -1.28 18.95
CA ASP A 390 5.96 -1.23 20.38
C ASP A 390 5.80 0.19 20.93
N GLU A 391 5.04 0.33 22.01
CA GLU A 391 4.75 1.61 22.69
C GLU A 391 5.35 1.59 24.11
N SER A 392 5.79 2.75 24.60
CA SER A 392 6.00 2.92 26.03
C SER A 392 4.66 2.62 26.72
N GLU A 393 4.61 1.58 27.58
CA GLU A 393 3.43 0.97 28.23
C GLU A 393 2.77 -0.24 27.53
N ALA A 394 3.26 -0.65 26.36
CA ALA A 394 2.77 -1.84 25.69
C ALA A 394 3.02 -3.13 26.51
N LYS A 395 1.97 -3.95 26.72
CA LYS A 395 2.14 -5.27 27.36
C LYS A 395 2.84 -6.29 26.46
N ILE A 396 2.97 -6.00 25.15
CA ILE A 396 3.55 -6.93 24.18
C ILE A 396 4.95 -7.42 24.58
N ARG A 397 5.77 -6.54 25.19
CA ARG A 397 7.12 -6.88 25.67
C ARG A 397 7.11 -8.01 26.71
N GLN A 398 6.11 -8.06 27.59
CA GLN A 398 5.98 -9.11 28.60
C GLN A 398 5.70 -10.47 27.94
N TYR A 399 4.85 -10.49 26.92
CA TYR A 399 4.57 -11.71 26.15
C TYR A 399 5.77 -12.14 25.31
N GLN A 400 6.51 -11.19 24.74
CA GLN A 400 7.72 -11.47 23.96
C GLN A 400 8.80 -12.17 24.79
N MET A 401 8.97 -11.81 26.07
CA MET A 401 9.90 -12.49 26.99
C MET A 401 9.52 -13.95 27.24
N GLY A 402 8.24 -14.29 27.14
CA GLY A 402 7.73 -15.66 27.31
C GLY A 402 7.69 -16.48 26.02
N ASN A 403 8.20 -15.96 24.90
CA ASN A 403 8.21 -16.70 23.65
C ASN A 403 9.13 -17.93 23.71
N PRO A 404 8.79 -19.02 23.01
CA PRO A 404 7.51 -19.27 22.33
C PRO A 404 6.42 -19.77 23.29
N TRP A 405 5.15 -19.42 23.03
CA TRP A 405 3.98 -19.90 23.76
C TRP A 405 3.41 -21.14 23.08
N GLY A 406 3.32 -22.26 23.80
CA GLY A 406 2.72 -23.50 23.28
C GLY A 406 1.19 -23.50 23.34
N SER A 407 0.53 -24.11 22.35
CA SER A 407 -0.90 -24.44 22.43
C SER A 407 -1.11 -25.70 23.27
N PHE A 408 -2.13 -25.73 24.12
CA PHE A 408 -2.47 -26.92 24.90
C PHE A 408 -2.96 -28.09 24.05
N HIS A 409 -3.49 -27.82 22.86
CA HIS A 409 -4.14 -28.82 22.00
C HIS A 409 -3.46 -29.02 20.65
N GLN A 410 -2.64 -28.06 20.20
CA GLN A 410 -1.82 -28.19 18.99
C GLN A 410 -0.34 -28.24 19.37
N ARG A 411 0.46 -29.00 18.64
CA ARG A 411 1.94 -28.99 18.79
C ARG A 411 2.61 -27.74 18.19
N SER A 412 1.81 -26.76 17.77
CA SER A 412 2.27 -25.49 17.22
C SER A 412 2.57 -24.48 18.33
N SER A 413 3.41 -23.49 18.00
CA SER A 413 3.76 -22.41 18.91
C SER A 413 3.33 -21.06 18.37
N LEU A 414 2.96 -20.15 19.27
CA LEU A 414 2.68 -18.74 18.99
C LEU A 414 3.79 -17.87 19.59
N SER A 415 4.30 -16.91 18.83
CA SER A 415 5.26 -15.92 19.34
C SER A 415 4.72 -14.50 19.17
N PHE A 416 5.03 -13.63 20.13
CA PHE A 416 4.63 -12.23 20.15
C PHE A 416 5.85 -11.33 20.00
N PHE A 417 5.80 -10.35 19.12
CA PHE A 417 6.88 -9.37 18.98
C PHE A 417 6.35 -7.94 18.99
N GLY A 418 7.01 -7.08 19.77
CA GLY A 418 6.92 -5.63 19.68
C GLY A 418 8.16 -5.10 18.97
N ILE A 419 7.98 -4.31 17.91
CA ILE A 419 9.09 -3.65 17.21
C ILE A 419 8.98 -2.14 17.43
N ASN A 420 10.06 -1.55 17.96
CA ASN A 420 10.23 -0.10 18.07
C ASN A 420 11.11 0.38 16.90
N GLY A 421 10.62 1.35 16.14
CA GLY A 421 11.34 1.98 15.03
C GLY A 421 12.02 3.30 15.39
N GLU A 422 12.07 3.67 16.68
CA GLU A 422 12.74 4.89 17.13
C GLU A 422 14.24 4.86 16.82
N PHE A 423 14.74 6.00 16.31
CA PHE A 423 16.17 6.23 16.12
C PHE A 423 16.86 6.27 17.48
N ASN A 424 17.56 5.19 17.82
CA ASN A 424 18.62 5.24 18.81
C ASN A 424 19.94 5.22 18.07
N ASP A 425 20.95 5.93 18.57
CA ASP A 425 22.34 5.98 18.04
C ASP A 425 23.06 4.60 18.03
N MET A 426 22.32 3.53 18.33
CA MET A 426 22.75 2.13 18.38
C MET A 426 22.13 1.37 17.19
N GLU A 427 22.29 1.88 15.97
CA GLU A 427 22.05 1.05 14.79
C GLU A 427 23.15 -0.03 14.73
N THR A 428 22.74 -1.28 14.55
CA THR A 428 23.67 -2.37 14.28
C THR A 428 24.38 -2.15 12.93
N ILE A 429 25.49 -2.85 12.69
CA ILE A 429 26.23 -2.81 11.41
C ILE A 429 25.31 -3.14 10.21
N ALA A 430 24.22 -3.88 10.44
CA ALA A 430 23.19 -4.21 9.45
C ALA A 430 22.08 -3.15 9.27
N GLY A 431 22.14 -2.02 9.99
CA GLY A 431 21.13 -0.96 9.97
C GLY A 431 19.79 -1.38 10.58
N LEU A 432 19.79 -2.35 11.51
CA LEU A 432 18.60 -2.82 12.24
C LEU A 432 18.58 -2.28 13.67
N THR A 433 17.39 -2.00 14.21
CA THR A 433 17.22 -1.73 15.65
C THR A 433 17.30 -3.02 16.45
N PRO A 434 17.63 -2.97 17.76
CA PRO A 434 17.66 -4.18 18.60
C PRO A 434 16.34 -4.98 18.60
N SER A 435 15.21 -4.29 18.52
CA SER A 435 13.89 -4.95 18.45
C SER A 435 13.63 -5.63 17.10
N GLU A 436 14.14 -5.05 16.00
CA GLU A 436 14.08 -5.66 14.67
C GLU A 436 14.96 -6.89 14.58
N GLU A 437 16.17 -6.83 15.14
CA GLU A 437 17.11 -7.95 15.20
C GLU A 437 16.50 -9.10 16.01
N GLN A 438 15.99 -8.83 17.21
CA GLN A 438 15.33 -9.84 18.04
C GLN A 438 14.14 -10.50 17.33
N PHE A 439 13.35 -9.71 16.59
CA PHE A 439 12.26 -10.24 15.78
C PHE A 439 12.78 -11.16 14.66
N CYS A 440 13.77 -10.71 13.88
CA CYS A 440 14.33 -11.51 12.78
C CYS A 440 14.99 -12.80 13.28
N GLU A 441 15.74 -12.74 14.38
CA GLU A 441 16.32 -13.92 15.01
C GLU A 441 15.27 -14.91 15.50
N GLY A 442 14.18 -14.40 16.09
CA GLY A 442 13.03 -15.21 16.49
C GLY A 442 12.43 -15.96 15.31
N ILE A 443 12.30 -15.30 14.17
CA ILE A 443 11.81 -15.92 12.93
C ILE A 443 12.79 -16.96 12.37
N CYS A 444 14.10 -16.68 12.37
CA CYS A 444 15.12 -17.65 11.96
C CYS A 444 15.06 -18.93 12.82
N LYS A 445 14.90 -18.78 14.14
CA LYS A 445 14.73 -19.91 15.06
C LYS A 445 13.47 -20.73 14.74
N LEU A 446 12.34 -20.06 14.45
CA LEU A 446 11.08 -20.74 14.10
C LEU A 446 11.13 -21.46 12.74
N THR A 447 11.91 -20.96 11.79
CA THR A 447 12.07 -21.58 10.46
C THR A 447 13.08 -22.74 10.45
N GLY A 448 13.81 -22.97 11.54
CA GLY A 448 14.85 -24.01 11.62
C GLY A 448 16.10 -23.67 10.81
N LEU A 449 16.26 -22.41 10.41
CA LEU A 449 17.46 -21.94 9.72
C LEU A 449 18.55 -21.63 10.76
N HIS A 450 19.66 -22.37 10.71
CA HIS A 450 20.83 -22.04 11.51
C HIS A 450 21.40 -20.68 11.09
N GLN A 451 21.75 -19.83 12.06
CA GLN A 451 22.44 -18.55 11.84
C GLN A 451 23.76 -18.79 11.08
N SER A 452 23.77 -18.48 9.79
CA SER A 452 25.00 -18.30 9.02
C SER A 452 24.87 -17.13 8.05
N VAL A 453 24.25 -16.02 8.46
CA VAL A 453 24.05 -14.86 7.56
C VAL A 453 24.31 -13.49 8.21
N LEU A 454 24.51 -13.39 9.53
CA LEU A 454 25.08 -12.15 10.10
C LEU A 454 26.59 -12.00 9.79
N SER A 455 27.26 -13.03 9.25
CA SER A 455 28.68 -13.02 8.90
C SER A 455 28.99 -12.74 7.41
N GLU A 456 28.00 -12.77 6.51
CA GLU A 456 28.23 -12.57 5.06
C GLU A 456 27.90 -11.15 4.56
N MET A 457 27.58 -10.22 5.47
CA MET A 457 27.50 -8.78 5.18
C MET A 457 28.76 -8.00 5.61
N GLN A 458 29.93 -8.67 5.65
CA GLN A 458 31.24 -8.03 5.76
C GLN A 458 31.77 -7.55 4.40
#